data_AF-A0A835VVA1-F1
#
_entry.id   AF-A0A835VVA1-F1
#
_cell.length_a   1.000
_cell.length_b   1.000
_cell.length_c   1.000
_cell.angle_alpha   90.00
_cell.angle_beta   90.00
_cell.angle_gamma   90.00
#
_symmetry.space_group_name_H-M   'P 1'
#
loop_
_entity.id
_entity.type
_entity.pdbx_description
1 polymer ?
#
loop_
_entity_poly.entity_id
_entity_poly.type
_entity_poly.pdbx_seq_one_letter_code
_entity_poly.pdbx_strand_id
1 'polypeptide(L)'
;MEAPVAAAGRAGEASPASSTMFGRMPSGVVDHRLVASPGGVLTSSLIAKAANKSMEELSNPAYSAAKAAYQGVPGAYSEVAARKACPDFDPLPCDQFEVAFQALSQWMAERAVLPIENSLGGSIHAVYDLLIRYRLHIIGETSLAINHCLVALPGTAKSDLKRVMSHPQALAQCDGYLRRMAVVKEAVDDTAGAAQIVARQGLQGVGAICSRRAAELYGLDVLEEGIQDVKDNVTRFIVLSRDPLVTSESDSRTYKTSIVFSLQPGPGQLFKALSVFALRDIDLAKVESRPMRTNPIVQIPSQDGSSFTRQNFNYMFYVDFVGSLQEVRCQNALRHLQETAPFLRVLGSYPMDTELGTMSSDDPAMMQNMSRYN
;
A
#
# COMPACT_ATOMS: atom_id res chain seq x y z
N MET A 1 80.64 -20.86 -9.26
CA MET A 1 79.54 -20.78 -10.23
C MET A 1 78.68 -19.55 -9.89
N GLU A 2 79.20 -18.32 -9.82
CA GLU A 2 80.00 -17.54 -10.78
C GLU A 2 79.27 -17.03 -12.02
N ALA A 3 79.22 -15.69 -12.08
CA ALA A 3 79.28 -14.79 -13.24
C ALA A 3 78.06 -14.62 -14.19
N PRO A 4 77.61 -13.37 -14.45
CA PRO A 4 76.69 -12.96 -15.52
C PRO A 4 77.43 -12.20 -16.65
N VAL A 5 76.76 -11.23 -17.32
CA VAL A 5 77.24 -10.26 -18.34
C VAL A 5 77.20 -10.79 -19.80
N ALA A 6 76.87 -10.03 -20.86
CA ALA A 6 75.99 -8.87 -21.11
C ALA A 6 75.89 -8.64 -22.66
N ALA A 7 74.98 -7.79 -23.13
CA ALA A 7 75.04 -7.14 -24.47
C ALA A 7 74.40 -5.74 -24.44
N ALA A 8 74.60 -4.90 -25.48
CA ALA A 8 74.39 -3.44 -25.39
C ALA A 8 73.96 -2.73 -26.69
N GLY A 9 73.33 -1.56 -26.55
CA GLY A 9 73.11 -0.53 -27.60
C GLY A 9 71.76 -0.61 -28.34
N ARG A 10 71.23 0.47 -28.95
CA ARG A 10 71.75 1.84 -29.16
C ARG A 10 70.58 2.86 -29.32
N ALA A 11 70.87 4.16 -29.38
CA ALA A 11 69.89 5.27 -29.33
C ALA A 11 69.41 5.80 -30.71
N GLY A 12 68.33 6.60 -30.70
CA GLY A 12 67.89 7.45 -31.82
C GLY A 12 66.62 8.27 -31.49
N GLU A 13 66.70 9.60 -31.57
CA GLU A 13 65.55 10.53 -31.46
C GLU A 13 65.03 10.95 -32.83
N ALA A 14 63.71 11.04 -33.03
CA ALA A 14 63.02 12.07 -33.82
C ALA A 14 61.48 11.89 -33.80
N SER A 15 60.75 13.00 -33.76
CA SER A 15 59.28 13.13 -33.92
C SER A 15 58.96 13.57 -35.38
N PRO A 16 57.69 13.70 -35.87
CA PRO A 16 56.40 13.59 -35.17
C PRO A 16 55.25 12.85 -35.91
N ALA A 17 54.15 12.64 -35.16
CA ALA A 17 52.74 12.57 -35.59
C ALA A 17 52.31 11.71 -36.81
N SER A 18 51.60 10.61 -36.55
CA SER A 18 50.12 10.55 -36.72
C SER A 18 49.53 9.13 -36.58
N SER A 19 48.24 9.08 -36.18
CA SER A 19 47.28 7.97 -36.28
C SER A 19 47.42 6.69 -35.40
N THR A 20 46.29 6.38 -34.73
CA THR A 20 45.77 5.05 -34.35
C THR A 20 46.62 4.08 -33.50
N MET A 21 46.34 4.01 -32.18
CA MET A 21 45.44 2.98 -31.61
C MET A 21 45.20 3.25 -30.11
N PHE A 22 43.97 3.60 -29.72
CA PHE A 22 43.57 3.72 -28.31
C PHE A 22 43.28 2.33 -27.70
N GLY A 23 44.34 1.69 -27.20
CA GLY A 23 44.23 0.49 -26.36
C GLY A 23 43.93 0.84 -24.90
N ARG A 24 42.67 1.08 -24.54
CA ARG A 24 42.22 1.03 -23.14
C ARG A 24 40.75 0.64 -23.06
N MET A 25 40.49 -0.62 -22.70
CA MET A 25 39.14 -1.10 -22.37
C MET A 25 38.58 -0.25 -21.21
N PRO A 26 37.38 0.33 -21.30
CA PRO A 26 36.71 0.88 -20.14
C PRO A 26 36.40 -0.25 -19.15
N SER A 27 36.82 -0.08 -17.91
CA SER A 27 36.42 -0.91 -16.78
C SER A 27 34.89 -1.03 -16.71
N GLY A 28 34.39 -2.24 -16.48
CA GLY A 28 32.96 -2.54 -16.53
C GLY A 28 32.12 -1.64 -15.63
N VAL A 29 31.06 -1.07 -16.21
CA VAL A 29 29.98 -0.43 -15.47
C VAL A 29 29.20 -1.53 -14.74
N VAL A 30 29.30 -1.57 -13.41
CA VAL A 30 28.40 -2.36 -12.57
C VAL A 30 27.08 -1.59 -12.49
N ASP A 31 25.97 -2.15 -12.98
CA ASP A 31 24.67 -1.45 -12.97
C ASP A 31 24.02 -1.58 -11.57
N HIS A 32 24.05 -0.51 -10.78
CA HIS A 32 23.60 -0.47 -9.37
C HIS A 32 22.08 -0.31 -9.21
N ARG A 33 21.27 -1.05 -9.98
CA ARG A 33 19.80 -0.99 -9.92
C ARG A 33 19.21 -2.06 -9.01
N LEU A 34 18.73 -1.65 -7.83
CA LEU A 34 17.93 -2.49 -6.91
C LEU A 34 16.41 -2.42 -7.17
N VAL A 35 15.98 -1.64 -8.17
CA VAL A 35 14.66 -1.77 -8.82
C VAL A 35 14.87 -2.55 -10.11
N ALA A 36 14.00 -3.52 -10.41
CA ALA A 36 14.08 -4.35 -11.61
C ALA A 36 13.71 -3.57 -12.89
N SER A 37 14.61 -2.70 -13.34
CA SER A 37 14.39 -1.68 -14.39
C SER A 37 13.40 -0.57 -13.98
N PRO A 38 13.32 0.56 -14.71
CA PRO A 38 12.22 1.51 -14.54
C PRO A 38 10.87 0.80 -14.72
N GLY A 39 9.99 0.88 -13.72
CA GLY A 39 8.72 0.14 -13.67
C GLY A 39 8.80 -1.28 -13.07
N GLY A 40 9.95 -1.68 -12.53
CA GLY A 40 10.12 -2.96 -11.84
C GLY A 40 9.42 -3.04 -10.48
N VAL A 41 8.77 -4.17 -10.20
CA VAL A 41 8.15 -4.48 -8.90
C VAL A 41 9.22 -4.88 -7.89
N LEU A 42 9.22 -4.25 -6.72
CA LEU A 42 10.05 -4.63 -5.59
C LEU A 42 9.53 -5.95 -4.97
N THR A 43 10.44 -6.84 -4.59
CA THR A 43 10.12 -8.16 -4.02
C THR A 43 10.93 -8.42 -2.76
N SER A 44 10.48 -9.35 -1.91
CA SER A 44 11.23 -9.78 -0.71
C SER A 44 12.68 -10.22 -1.03
N SER A 45 12.90 -10.79 -2.22
CA SER A 45 14.23 -11.22 -2.66
C SER A 45 15.17 -10.06 -3.02
N LEU A 46 14.61 -8.94 -3.51
CA LEU A 46 15.35 -7.71 -3.78
C LEU A 46 15.64 -6.96 -2.48
N ILE A 47 14.67 -6.92 -1.56
CA ILE A 47 14.85 -6.36 -0.21
C ILE A 47 15.96 -7.10 0.54
N ALA A 48 15.95 -8.44 0.55
CA ALA A 48 17.01 -9.22 1.20
C ALA A 48 18.40 -9.00 0.58
N LYS A 49 18.48 -8.70 -0.73
CA LYS A 49 19.73 -8.31 -1.41
C LYS A 49 20.16 -6.86 -1.08
N ALA A 50 19.21 -5.95 -0.86
CA ALA A 50 19.48 -4.57 -0.46
C ALA A 50 19.99 -4.48 0.97
N ALA A 51 19.43 -5.27 1.90
CA ALA A 51 19.80 -5.28 3.32
C ALA A 51 21.26 -5.69 3.60
N ASN A 52 21.95 -6.29 2.62
CA ASN A 52 23.35 -6.69 2.71
C ASN A 52 24.33 -5.65 2.11
N LYS A 53 23.86 -4.46 1.71
CA LYS A 53 24.67 -3.37 1.17
C LYS A 53 24.83 -2.21 2.15
N SER A 54 25.91 -1.44 2.02
CA SER A 54 26.11 -0.24 2.82
C SER A 54 25.17 0.89 2.40
N MET A 55 24.89 1.84 3.30
CA MET A 55 24.09 3.03 2.97
C MET A 55 24.69 3.86 1.82
N GLU A 56 26.03 3.92 1.74
CA GLU A 56 26.76 4.65 0.70
C GLU A 56 26.59 4.02 -0.69
N GLU A 57 26.42 2.70 -0.78
CA GLU A 57 26.11 1.99 -2.04
C GLU A 57 24.66 2.16 -2.51
N LEU A 58 23.77 2.63 -1.64
CA LEU A 58 22.35 2.88 -1.93
C LEU A 58 22.09 4.36 -2.30
N SER A 59 22.96 5.29 -1.88
CA SER A 59 22.85 6.71 -2.18
C SER A 59 23.54 7.08 -3.50
N ASN A 60 22.78 7.17 -4.60
CA ASN A 60 23.23 7.89 -5.79
C ASN A 60 22.53 9.27 -5.87
N PRO A 61 23.24 10.39 -5.62
CA PRO A 61 22.63 11.72 -5.59
C PRO A 61 22.16 12.22 -6.96
N ALA A 62 22.45 11.52 -8.06
CA ALA A 62 22.04 11.92 -9.41
C ALA A 62 20.54 11.71 -9.68
N TYR A 63 19.88 10.76 -9.00
CA TYR A 63 18.45 10.46 -9.17
C TYR A 63 17.85 9.82 -7.91
N SER A 64 17.08 10.60 -7.15
CA SER A 64 16.00 10.07 -6.32
C SER A 64 14.96 11.15 -6.04
N ALA A 65 13.88 11.19 -6.82
CA ALA A 65 12.63 11.68 -6.28
C ALA A 65 12.27 10.82 -5.05
N ALA A 66 11.62 11.42 -4.05
CA ALA A 66 11.16 10.66 -2.90
C ALA A 66 10.15 9.60 -3.37
N LYS A 67 10.07 8.45 -2.69
CA LYS A 67 9.28 7.29 -3.14
C LYS A 67 8.13 6.98 -2.19
N ALA A 68 7.00 6.63 -2.79
CA ALA A 68 5.82 6.14 -2.11
C ALA A 68 5.59 4.66 -2.47
N ALA A 69 5.96 3.75 -1.55
CA ALA A 69 5.75 2.32 -1.74
C ALA A 69 4.26 1.97 -1.73
N TYR A 70 3.81 1.10 -2.63
CA TYR A 70 2.45 0.59 -2.67
C TYR A 70 2.44 -0.90 -3.03
N GLN A 71 1.45 -1.66 -2.59
CA GLN A 71 1.29 -3.05 -3.02
C GLN A 71 0.50 -3.11 -4.33
N GLY A 72 1.03 -3.84 -5.31
CA GLY A 72 0.45 -4.06 -6.63
C GLY A 72 1.46 -3.81 -7.75
N VAL A 73 0.93 -3.80 -8.98
CA VAL A 73 1.69 -3.45 -10.20
C VAL A 73 1.24 -2.07 -10.72
N PRO A 74 2.03 -1.42 -11.61
CA PRO A 74 1.59 -0.19 -12.27
C PRO A 74 0.21 -0.34 -12.92
N GLY A 75 -0.66 0.66 -12.73
CA GLY A 75 -2.08 0.62 -13.07
C GLY A 75 -3.01 0.21 -11.92
N ALA A 76 -2.51 -0.38 -10.84
CA ALA A 76 -3.35 -0.78 -9.71
C ALA A 76 -3.97 0.44 -8.99
N TYR A 77 -5.14 0.26 -8.35
CA TYR A 77 -5.77 1.34 -7.55
C TYR A 77 -4.84 1.86 -6.44
N SER A 78 -3.98 1.00 -5.90
CA SER A 78 -2.92 1.37 -4.94
C SER A 78 -1.88 2.34 -5.53
N GLU A 79 -1.55 2.26 -6.83
CA GLU A 79 -0.68 3.26 -7.48
C GLU A 79 -1.39 4.61 -7.52
N VAL A 80 -2.68 4.64 -7.86
CA VAL A 80 -3.43 5.90 -7.95
C VAL A 80 -3.64 6.51 -6.56
N ALA A 81 -3.83 5.69 -5.53
CA ALA A 81 -3.87 6.15 -4.14
C ALA A 81 -2.54 6.75 -3.71
N ALA A 82 -1.42 6.11 -4.07
CA ALA A 82 -0.09 6.64 -3.82
C ALA A 82 0.14 8.00 -4.51
N ARG A 83 -0.27 8.14 -5.79
CA ARG A 83 -0.18 9.40 -6.53
C ARG A 83 -1.08 10.51 -5.97
N LYS A 84 -2.31 10.20 -5.52
CA LYS A 84 -3.20 11.17 -4.87
C LYS A 84 -2.63 11.64 -3.52
N ALA A 85 -2.21 10.70 -2.68
CA ALA A 85 -1.78 11.01 -1.31
C ALA A 85 -0.35 11.54 -1.19
N CYS A 86 0.50 11.28 -2.19
CA CYS A 86 1.91 11.67 -2.21
C CYS A 86 2.30 12.15 -3.63
N PRO A 87 1.77 13.30 -4.09
CA PRO A 87 1.96 13.77 -5.48
C PRO A 87 3.43 14.09 -5.82
N ASP A 88 4.22 14.52 -4.84
CA ASP A 88 5.66 14.81 -4.99
C ASP A 88 6.55 13.55 -4.95
N PHE A 89 5.95 12.34 -4.93
CA PHE A 89 6.65 11.08 -4.73
C PHE A 89 6.46 10.13 -5.92
N ASP A 90 7.55 9.52 -6.37
CA ASP A 90 7.51 8.44 -7.37
C ASP A 90 6.90 7.16 -6.74
N PRO A 91 5.83 6.60 -7.31
CA PRO A 91 5.19 5.42 -6.73
C PRO A 91 6.03 4.15 -7.00
N LEU A 92 6.37 3.44 -5.93
CA LEU A 92 7.23 2.25 -5.94
C LEU A 92 6.37 0.97 -5.78
N PRO A 93 6.12 0.20 -6.86
CA PRO A 93 5.34 -1.04 -6.77
C PRO A 93 6.05 -2.11 -5.94
N CYS A 94 5.29 -2.81 -5.11
CA CYS A 94 5.72 -3.92 -4.26
C CYS A 94 4.78 -5.13 -4.49
N ASP A 95 5.34 -6.33 -4.58
CA ASP A 95 4.56 -7.57 -4.80
C ASP A 95 3.61 -7.89 -3.62
N GLN A 96 4.05 -7.64 -2.40
CA GLN A 96 3.37 -7.99 -1.15
C GLN A 96 3.20 -6.74 -0.25
N PHE A 97 2.17 -6.76 0.61
CA PHE A 97 2.00 -5.69 1.62
C PHE A 97 3.22 -5.59 2.53
N GLU A 98 3.77 -6.72 2.98
CA GLU A 98 4.95 -6.75 3.85
C GLU A 98 6.19 -6.13 3.18
N VAL A 99 6.33 -6.25 1.86
CA VAL A 99 7.44 -5.65 1.10
C VAL A 99 7.33 -4.13 1.06
N ALA A 100 6.13 -3.55 1.00
CA ALA A 100 5.94 -2.10 1.16
C ALA A 100 6.29 -1.60 2.57
N PHE A 101 5.92 -2.37 3.62
CA PHE A 101 6.33 -2.10 5.00
C PHE A 101 7.85 -2.18 5.19
N GLN A 102 8.50 -3.17 4.58
CA GLN A 102 9.96 -3.33 4.62
C GLN A 102 10.67 -2.21 3.84
N ALA A 103 10.18 -1.82 2.67
CA ALA A 103 10.74 -0.72 1.88
C ALA A 103 10.76 0.60 2.69
N LEU A 104 9.66 0.90 3.38
CA LEU A 104 9.56 2.06 4.26
C LEU A 104 10.45 1.91 5.52
N SER A 105 10.55 0.72 6.10
CA SER A 105 11.37 0.46 7.29
C SER A 105 12.89 0.49 7.00
N GLN A 106 13.31 0.15 5.78
CA GLN A 106 14.70 0.04 5.34
C GLN A 106 15.15 1.21 4.44
N TRP A 107 14.46 2.36 4.51
CA TRP A 107 14.83 3.59 3.78
C TRP A 107 14.89 3.45 2.24
N MET A 108 14.24 2.43 1.66
CA MET A 108 14.04 2.30 0.21
C MET A 108 12.87 3.14 -0.31
N ALA A 109 11.99 3.58 0.59
CA ALA A 109 10.93 4.56 0.35
C ALA A 109 10.72 5.46 1.58
N GLU A 110 10.26 6.68 1.36
CA GLU A 110 9.95 7.68 2.40
C GLU A 110 8.50 7.58 2.87
N ARG A 111 7.62 7.03 2.05
CA ARG A 111 6.20 6.80 2.33
C ARG A 111 5.80 5.39 1.92
N ALA A 112 4.71 4.88 2.50
CA ALA A 112 3.97 3.74 1.94
C ALA A 112 2.47 4.04 1.96
N VAL A 113 1.76 3.73 0.87
CA VAL A 113 0.32 3.94 0.75
C VAL A 113 -0.37 2.60 0.54
N LEU A 114 -1.25 2.24 1.47
CA LEU A 114 -1.77 0.88 1.61
C LEU A 114 -3.28 0.87 1.90
N PRO A 115 -4.06 0.00 1.25
CA PRO A 115 -5.49 -0.08 1.50
C PRO A 115 -5.75 -0.73 2.86
N ILE A 116 -6.58 -0.09 3.70
CA ILE A 116 -6.93 -0.59 5.03
C ILE A 116 -8.36 -1.13 5.10
N GLU A 117 -9.25 -0.62 4.24
CA GLU A 117 -10.68 -0.94 4.26
C GLU A 117 -11.34 -0.67 2.91
N ASN A 118 -12.31 -1.49 2.53
CA ASN A 118 -13.15 -1.32 1.34
C ASN A 118 -14.63 -1.44 1.71
N SER A 119 -15.51 -0.61 1.14
CA SER A 119 -16.95 -0.58 1.50
C SER A 119 -17.71 -1.88 1.21
N LEU A 120 -17.21 -2.73 0.30
CA LEU A 120 -17.81 -4.02 -0.05
C LEU A 120 -17.08 -5.21 0.57
N GLY A 121 -15.75 -5.15 0.66
CA GLY A 121 -14.90 -6.23 1.17
C GLY A 121 -14.61 -6.16 2.68
N GLY A 122 -14.97 -5.05 3.34
CA GLY A 122 -14.60 -4.79 4.73
C GLY A 122 -13.11 -4.51 4.90
N SER A 123 -12.59 -4.86 6.07
CA SER A 123 -11.27 -4.42 6.55
C SER A 123 -10.14 -5.37 6.15
N ILE A 124 -9.01 -4.81 5.70
CA ILE A 124 -7.91 -5.57 5.09
C ILE A 124 -6.93 -6.02 6.19
N HIS A 125 -7.29 -7.14 6.82
CA HIS A 125 -6.62 -7.68 8.01
C HIS A 125 -5.11 -7.91 7.89
N ALA A 126 -4.59 -8.11 6.67
CA ALA A 126 -3.16 -8.24 6.43
C ALA A 126 -2.39 -6.94 6.77
N VAL A 127 -2.95 -5.78 6.43
CA VAL A 127 -2.34 -4.48 6.75
C VAL A 127 -2.43 -4.20 8.25
N TYR A 128 -3.52 -4.59 8.91
CA TYR A 128 -3.66 -4.51 10.38
C TYR A 128 -2.62 -5.38 11.14
N ASP A 129 -2.34 -6.61 10.69
CA ASP A 129 -1.26 -7.43 11.26
C ASP A 129 0.11 -6.76 11.12
N LEU A 130 0.39 -6.17 9.95
CA LEU A 130 1.65 -5.50 9.68
C LEU A 130 1.79 -4.19 10.46
N LEU A 131 0.71 -3.43 10.67
CA LEU A 131 0.68 -2.26 11.56
C LEU A 131 1.09 -2.61 13.00
N ILE A 132 0.69 -3.77 13.53
CA ILE A 132 1.16 -4.22 14.85
C ILE A 132 2.64 -4.61 14.80
N ARG A 133 3.05 -5.39 13.79
CA ARG A 133 4.43 -5.93 13.66
C ARG A 133 5.48 -4.83 13.47
N TYR A 134 5.20 -3.85 12.62
CA TYR A 134 6.12 -2.78 12.27
C TYR A 134 5.83 -1.51 13.09
N ARG A 135 6.89 -0.87 13.61
CA ARG A 135 6.81 0.41 14.33
C ARG A 135 6.77 1.60 13.37
N LEU A 136 5.74 1.62 12.53
CA LEU A 136 5.44 2.72 11.61
C LEU A 136 4.21 3.49 12.09
N HIS A 137 4.05 4.70 11.57
CA HIS A 137 3.00 5.64 11.96
C HIS A 137 2.11 6.00 10.77
N ILE A 138 0.81 6.05 11.00
CA ILE A 138 -0.15 6.62 10.05
C ILE A 138 -0.07 8.14 10.15
N ILE A 139 0.21 8.79 9.02
CA ILE A 139 0.40 10.24 8.91
C ILE A 139 -0.63 10.93 7.99
N GLY A 140 -1.53 10.13 7.42
CA GLY A 140 -2.62 10.57 6.55
C GLY A 140 -3.46 9.38 6.12
N GLU A 141 -4.61 9.65 5.53
CA GLU A 141 -5.42 8.66 4.82
C GLU A 141 -5.84 9.22 3.47
N THR A 142 -6.30 8.36 2.57
CA THR A 142 -7.07 8.84 1.41
C THR A 142 -8.11 7.84 0.96
N SER A 143 -9.25 8.33 0.47
CA SER A 143 -10.33 7.50 -0.08
C SER A 143 -10.38 7.59 -1.61
N LEU A 144 -10.52 6.45 -2.28
CA LEU A 144 -10.74 6.35 -3.72
C LEU A 144 -12.05 5.65 -4.05
N ALA A 145 -12.81 6.18 -5.00
CA ALA A 145 -13.90 5.47 -5.66
C ALA A 145 -13.33 4.39 -6.60
N ILE A 146 -13.74 3.14 -6.41
CA ILE A 146 -13.32 1.99 -7.22
C ILE A 146 -14.28 1.85 -8.40
N ASN A 147 -13.92 2.52 -9.49
CA ASN A 147 -14.62 2.42 -10.77
C ASN A 147 -13.94 1.36 -11.64
N HIS A 148 -14.64 0.26 -11.95
CA HIS A 148 -14.13 -0.83 -12.79
C HIS A 148 -14.41 -0.54 -14.27
N CYS A 149 -13.39 -0.68 -15.09
CA CYS A 149 -13.46 -0.53 -16.55
C CYS A 149 -13.37 -1.91 -17.21
N LEU A 150 -14.25 -2.20 -18.17
CA LEU A 150 -14.06 -3.29 -19.11
C LEU A 150 -13.13 -2.80 -20.22
N VAL A 151 -12.00 -3.48 -20.41
CA VAL A 151 -10.98 -3.10 -21.42
C VAL A 151 -10.65 -4.24 -22.35
N ALA A 152 -10.21 -3.93 -23.56
CA ALA A 152 -9.73 -4.89 -24.56
C ALA A 152 -8.64 -4.28 -25.45
N LEU A 153 -8.09 -5.08 -26.37
CA LEU A 153 -7.13 -4.56 -27.36
C LEU A 153 -7.78 -3.51 -28.28
N PRO A 154 -7.02 -2.53 -28.78
CA PRO A 154 -7.54 -1.49 -29.65
C PRO A 154 -8.37 -2.02 -30.83
N GLY A 155 -9.56 -1.46 -31.00
CA GLY A 155 -10.51 -1.85 -32.05
C GLY A 155 -11.31 -3.14 -31.81
N THR A 156 -11.16 -3.81 -30.66
CA THR A 156 -11.98 -4.99 -30.31
C THR A 156 -13.40 -4.57 -29.97
N ALA A 157 -14.42 -5.11 -30.64
CA ALA A 157 -15.80 -4.81 -30.25
C ALA A 157 -16.20 -5.62 -29.00
N LYS A 158 -17.07 -5.04 -28.15
CA LYS A 158 -17.58 -5.68 -26.93
C LYS A 158 -18.28 -7.03 -27.22
N SER A 159 -18.85 -7.21 -28.41
CA SER A 159 -19.45 -8.46 -28.91
C SER A 159 -18.44 -9.60 -29.12
N ASP A 160 -17.16 -9.27 -29.30
CA ASP A 160 -16.14 -10.22 -29.74
C ASP A 160 -15.46 -10.91 -28.54
N LEU A 161 -15.73 -10.41 -27.33
CA LEU A 161 -15.20 -10.94 -26.08
C LEU A 161 -15.83 -12.29 -25.73
N LYS A 162 -14.99 -13.28 -25.48
CA LYS A 162 -15.35 -14.63 -25.03
C LYS A 162 -14.91 -14.90 -23.60
N ARG A 163 -13.83 -14.24 -23.16
CA ARG A 163 -13.24 -14.35 -21.82
C ARG A 163 -13.00 -12.95 -21.25
N VAL A 164 -13.11 -12.82 -19.93
CA VAL A 164 -12.73 -11.61 -19.20
C VAL A 164 -11.87 -11.99 -17.99
N MET A 165 -10.69 -11.39 -17.91
CA MET A 165 -9.67 -11.65 -16.89
C MET A 165 -9.68 -10.56 -15.80
N SER A 166 -9.63 -10.94 -14.52
CA SER A 166 -9.36 -9.99 -13.42
C SER A 166 -9.08 -10.71 -12.09
N HIS A 167 -8.80 -9.93 -11.04
CA HIS A 167 -8.78 -10.43 -9.66
C HIS A 167 -10.15 -11.00 -9.25
N PRO A 168 -10.23 -12.14 -8.53
CA PRO A 168 -11.50 -12.75 -8.09
C PRO A 168 -12.50 -11.77 -7.45
N GLN A 169 -12.03 -10.80 -6.65
CA GLN A 169 -12.90 -9.81 -6.03
C GLN A 169 -13.51 -8.83 -7.05
N ALA A 170 -12.78 -8.45 -8.10
CA ALA A 170 -13.29 -7.59 -9.17
C ALA A 170 -14.28 -8.35 -10.07
N LEU A 171 -13.99 -9.63 -10.37
CA LEU A 171 -14.93 -10.52 -11.08
C LEU A 171 -16.24 -10.72 -10.30
N ALA A 172 -16.16 -10.83 -8.97
CA ALA A 172 -17.33 -10.93 -8.10
C ALA A 172 -18.12 -9.60 -8.00
N GLN A 173 -17.42 -8.45 -7.99
CA GLN A 173 -18.04 -7.12 -7.99
C GLN A 173 -18.71 -6.75 -9.33
N CYS A 174 -18.40 -7.46 -10.42
CA CYS A 174 -19.00 -7.27 -11.75
C CYS A 174 -19.75 -8.53 -12.22
N ASP A 175 -20.13 -9.42 -11.30
CA ASP A 175 -20.66 -10.75 -11.61
C ASP A 175 -21.97 -10.69 -12.42
N GLY A 176 -22.86 -9.75 -12.07
CA GLY A 176 -24.12 -9.51 -12.74
C GLY A 176 -23.94 -8.94 -14.15
N TYR A 177 -23.03 -7.98 -14.31
CA TYR A 177 -22.63 -7.44 -15.61
C TYR A 177 -22.06 -8.53 -16.54
N LEU A 178 -21.08 -9.30 -16.05
CA LEU A 178 -20.43 -10.36 -16.82
C LEU A 178 -21.39 -11.50 -17.21
N ARG A 179 -22.38 -11.82 -16.36
CA ARG A 179 -23.46 -12.78 -16.71
C ARG A 179 -24.28 -12.29 -17.91
N ARG A 180 -24.61 -10.99 -17.99
CA ARG A 180 -25.36 -10.41 -19.13
C ARG A 180 -24.57 -10.47 -20.44
N MET A 181 -23.24 -10.42 -20.38
CA MET A 181 -22.37 -10.60 -21.55
C MET A 181 -22.13 -12.06 -21.96
N ALA A 182 -22.54 -13.04 -21.14
CA ALA A 182 -22.29 -14.47 -21.37
C ALA A 182 -20.81 -14.85 -21.58
N VAL A 183 -19.87 -14.10 -20.98
CA VAL A 183 -18.43 -14.34 -21.09
C VAL A 183 -17.90 -15.28 -20.01
N VAL A 184 -16.84 -16.03 -20.33
CA VAL A 184 -16.10 -16.85 -19.36
C VAL A 184 -15.27 -15.96 -18.44
N LYS A 185 -15.37 -16.18 -17.13
CA LYS A 185 -14.65 -15.44 -16.09
C LYS A 185 -13.34 -16.13 -15.77
N GLU A 186 -12.25 -15.39 -15.76
CA GLU A 186 -10.90 -15.93 -15.57
C GLU A 186 -10.17 -15.18 -14.46
N ALA A 187 -9.90 -15.89 -13.36
CA ALA A 187 -9.22 -15.35 -12.20
C ALA A 187 -7.71 -15.25 -12.45
N VAL A 188 -7.15 -14.08 -12.15
CA VAL A 188 -5.70 -13.83 -12.05
C VAL A 188 -5.38 -13.05 -10.76
N ASP A 189 -4.11 -12.88 -10.43
CA ASP A 189 -3.71 -12.35 -9.13
C ASP A 189 -3.96 -10.84 -8.92
N ASP A 190 -4.09 -10.05 -9.99
CA ASP A 190 -4.23 -8.59 -9.91
C ASP A 190 -5.05 -8.00 -11.09
N THR A 191 -5.75 -6.89 -10.85
CA THR A 191 -6.62 -6.24 -11.86
C THR A 191 -5.84 -5.50 -12.95
N ALA A 192 -4.75 -4.81 -12.58
CA ALA A 192 -3.83 -4.18 -13.54
C ALA A 192 -2.90 -5.22 -14.17
N GLY A 193 -2.57 -6.29 -13.44
CA GLY A 193 -1.94 -7.50 -13.98
C GLY A 193 -2.75 -8.13 -15.12
N ALA A 194 -4.07 -8.21 -14.99
CA ALA A 194 -4.96 -8.70 -16.05
C ALA A 194 -4.87 -7.84 -17.33
N ALA A 195 -4.92 -6.51 -17.20
CA ALA A 195 -4.74 -5.58 -18.31
C ALA A 195 -3.35 -5.73 -18.96
N GLN A 196 -2.29 -5.84 -18.15
CA GLN A 196 -0.93 -6.07 -18.62
C GLN A 196 -0.81 -7.36 -19.43
N ILE A 197 -1.47 -8.45 -19.00
CA ILE A 197 -1.48 -9.75 -19.71
C ILE A 197 -2.16 -9.61 -21.07
N VAL A 198 -3.37 -9.04 -21.13
CA VAL A 198 -4.13 -8.84 -22.38
C VAL A 198 -3.31 -8.02 -23.39
N ALA A 199 -2.74 -6.90 -22.94
CA ALA A 199 -1.91 -6.04 -23.78
C ALA A 199 -0.63 -6.73 -24.28
N ARG A 200 0.18 -7.30 -23.38
CA ARG A 200 1.50 -7.86 -23.73
C ARG A 200 1.42 -9.14 -24.57
N GLN A 201 0.39 -9.95 -24.38
CA GLN A 201 0.22 -11.20 -25.12
C GLN A 201 -0.65 -11.06 -26.38
N GLY A 202 -1.26 -9.90 -26.61
CA GLY A 202 -2.12 -9.66 -27.78
C GLY A 202 -3.35 -10.58 -27.82
N LEU A 203 -3.97 -10.84 -26.66
CA LEU A 203 -5.07 -11.79 -26.51
C LEU A 203 -6.38 -11.33 -27.20
N GLN A 204 -6.57 -11.79 -28.44
CA GLN A 204 -7.79 -11.53 -29.22
C GLN A 204 -9.03 -12.19 -28.58
N GLY A 205 -10.15 -11.45 -28.52
CA GLY A 205 -11.40 -11.92 -27.90
C GLY A 205 -11.33 -12.10 -26.39
N VAL A 206 -10.33 -11.53 -25.71
CA VAL A 206 -10.17 -11.53 -24.26
C VAL A 206 -10.16 -10.08 -23.77
N GLY A 207 -11.04 -9.77 -22.82
CA GLY A 207 -11.04 -8.49 -22.11
C GLY A 207 -10.40 -8.61 -20.73
N ALA A 208 -10.15 -7.49 -20.09
CA ALA A 208 -9.80 -7.42 -18.68
C ALA A 208 -10.75 -6.49 -17.91
N ILE A 209 -10.84 -6.67 -16.59
CA ILE A 209 -11.42 -5.67 -15.68
C ILE A 209 -10.28 -5.04 -14.89
N CYS A 210 -10.13 -3.71 -15.02
CA CYS A 210 -9.07 -2.95 -14.38
C CYS A 210 -9.50 -1.52 -14.07
N SER A 211 -8.60 -0.73 -13.49
CA SER A 211 -8.77 0.72 -13.37
C SER A 211 -8.64 1.39 -14.75
N ARG A 212 -9.19 2.61 -14.89
CA ARG A 212 -8.94 3.48 -16.06
C ARG A 212 -7.43 3.68 -16.30
N ARG A 213 -6.67 3.88 -15.21
CA ARG A 213 -5.22 4.09 -15.25
C ARG A 213 -4.46 2.92 -15.87
N ALA A 214 -4.89 1.69 -15.61
CA ALA A 214 -4.30 0.51 -16.23
C ALA A 214 -4.61 0.42 -17.74
N ALA A 215 -5.81 0.83 -18.16
CA ALA A 215 -6.19 0.89 -19.57
C ALA A 215 -5.26 1.84 -20.36
N GLU A 216 -5.10 3.07 -19.85
CA GLU A 216 -4.21 4.10 -20.40
C GLU A 216 -2.75 3.65 -20.44
N LEU A 217 -2.26 3.07 -19.33
CA LEU A 217 -0.87 2.64 -19.20
C LEU A 217 -0.49 1.51 -20.17
N TYR A 218 -1.44 0.62 -20.47
CA TYR A 218 -1.21 -0.55 -21.33
C TYR A 218 -1.75 -0.38 -22.76
N GLY A 219 -2.26 0.79 -23.12
CA GLY A 219 -2.75 1.08 -24.48
C GLY A 219 -3.97 0.24 -24.87
N LEU A 220 -4.89 0.02 -23.92
CA LEU A 220 -6.12 -0.75 -24.13
C LEU A 220 -7.32 0.19 -24.31
N ASP A 221 -8.24 -0.20 -25.19
CA ASP A 221 -9.51 0.50 -25.37
C ASP A 221 -10.43 0.21 -24.18
N VAL A 222 -11.00 1.27 -23.61
CA VAL A 222 -12.06 1.18 -22.61
C VAL A 222 -13.39 0.98 -23.32
N LEU A 223 -13.95 -0.23 -23.18
CA LEU A 223 -15.22 -0.60 -23.82
C LEU A 223 -16.45 -0.14 -23.03
N GLU A 224 -16.35 -0.15 -21.70
CA GLU A 224 -17.37 0.38 -20.80
C GLU A 224 -16.77 0.70 -19.42
N GLU A 225 -17.29 1.73 -18.77
CA GLU A 225 -16.89 2.17 -17.43
C GLU A 225 -18.04 1.98 -16.43
N GLY A 226 -17.73 1.78 -15.16
CA GLY A 226 -18.76 1.61 -14.14
C GLY A 226 -19.43 0.24 -14.18
N ILE A 227 -18.73 -0.80 -14.64
CA ILE A 227 -19.32 -2.14 -14.83
C ILE A 227 -19.57 -2.90 -13.52
N GLN A 228 -19.15 -2.36 -12.37
CA GLN A 228 -19.44 -2.89 -11.05
C GLN A 228 -20.95 -2.85 -10.73
N ASP A 229 -21.45 -3.92 -10.09
CA ASP A 229 -22.85 -4.08 -9.73
C ASP A 229 -23.27 -3.11 -8.60
N VAL A 230 -22.33 -2.64 -7.76
CA VAL A 230 -22.54 -1.61 -6.73
C VAL A 230 -21.67 -0.39 -7.04
N LYS A 231 -22.30 0.78 -7.25
CA LYS A 231 -21.62 2.02 -7.64
C LYS A 231 -20.82 2.66 -6.50
N ASP A 232 -21.33 2.60 -5.27
CA ASP A 232 -20.71 3.20 -4.06
C ASP A 232 -19.58 2.31 -3.48
N ASN A 233 -18.69 1.85 -4.36
CA ASN A 233 -17.51 1.06 -3.99
C ASN A 233 -16.34 2.00 -3.68
N VAL A 234 -15.93 2.09 -2.42
CA VAL A 234 -14.87 3.00 -1.97
C VAL A 234 -13.81 2.21 -1.20
N THR A 235 -12.54 2.45 -1.49
CA THR A 235 -11.41 1.93 -0.71
C THR A 235 -10.71 3.07 0.01
N ARG A 236 -10.58 2.92 1.33
CA ARG A 236 -9.78 3.78 2.20
C ARG A 236 -8.36 3.24 2.26
N PHE A 237 -7.40 4.11 1.98
CA PHE A 237 -5.97 3.90 2.08
C PHE A 237 -5.41 4.70 3.24
N ILE A 238 -4.30 4.23 3.80
CA ILE A 238 -3.50 4.94 4.80
C ILE A 238 -2.13 5.29 4.24
N VAL A 239 -1.60 6.44 4.66
CA VAL A 239 -0.24 6.89 4.37
C VAL A 239 0.63 6.63 5.60
N LEU A 240 1.69 5.84 5.40
CA LEU A 240 2.64 5.48 6.44
C LEU A 240 3.96 6.25 6.32
N SER A 241 4.56 6.49 7.49
CA SER A 241 5.90 7.05 7.67
C SER A 241 6.65 6.29 8.77
N ARG A 242 7.98 6.42 8.80
CA ARG A 242 8.82 5.97 9.92
C ARG A 242 8.60 6.82 11.17
N ASP A 243 8.44 8.12 10.98
CA ASP A 243 8.21 9.10 12.04
C ASP A 243 6.73 9.51 12.11
N PRO A 244 6.18 9.80 13.30
CA PRO A 244 4.82 10.31 13.45
C PRO A 244 4.67 11.70 12.81
N LEU A 245 3.44 12.05 12.45
CA LEU A 245 3.16 13.38 11.90
C LEU A 245 3.39 14.45 12.97
N VAL A 246 4.38 15.30 12.76
CA VAL A 246 4.55 16.55 13.52
C VAL A 246 3.48 17.53 13.05
N THR A 247 2.67 17.99 14.00
CA THR A 247 1.51 18.85 13.75
C THR A 247 1.71 20.19 14.42
N SER A 248 1.26 21.27 13.79
CA SER A 248 1.29 22.62 14.37
C SER A 248 0.00 22.88 15.15
N GLU A 249 0.06 23.65 16.23
CA GLU A 249 -1.15 24.17 16.93
C GLU A 249 -2.01 25.04 16.00
N SER A 250 -1.45 25.52 14.89
CA SER A 250 -2.14 26.31 13.86
C SER A 250 -2.86 25.46 12.79
N ASP A 251 -2.84 24.12 12.86
CA ASP A 251 -3.51 23.27 11.88
C ASP A 251 -5.00 23.12 12.23
N SER A 252 -5.85 23.77 11.44
CA SER A 252 -7.30 23.84 11.66
C SER A 252 -8.09 22.67 11.06
N ARG A 253 -7.43 21.68 10.44
CA ARG A 253 -8.10 20.52 9.82
C ARG A 253 -8.70 19.59 10.87
N THR A 254 -9.74 18.87 10.51
CA THR A 254 -10.29 17.79 11.35
C THR A 254 -9.30 16.62 11.40
N TYR A 255 -8.95 16.18 12.60
CA TYR A 255 -8.04 15.07 12.82
C TYR A 255 -8.77 13.77 13.14
N LYS A 256 -8.13 12.66 12.79
CA LYS A 256 -8.48 11.31 13.22
C LYS A 256 -7.27 10.67 13.88
N THR A 257 -7.51 9.99 14.99
CA THR A 257 -6.48 9.21 15.68
C THR A 257 -6.86 7.73 15.64
N SER A 258 -5.97 6.92 15.07
CA SER A 258 -6.08 5.47 15.04
C SER A 258 -5.33 4.85 16.21
N ILE A 259 -5.98 3.95 16.94
CA ILE A 259 -5.39 3.20 18.04
C ILE A 259 -5.67 1.70 17.89
N VAL A 260 -4.84 0.90 18.56
CA VAL A 260 -5.10 -0.52 18.80
C VAL A 260 -4.88 -0.82 20.29
N PHE A 261 -5.81 -1.54 20.90
CA PHE A 261 -5.70 -1.97 22.29
C PHE A 261 -6.21 -3.40 22.52
N SER A 262 -5.76 -4.03 23.60
CA SER A 262 -6.35 -5.27 24.11
C SER A 262 -7.15 -4.98 25.39
N LEU A 263 -7.99 -5.94 25.81
CA LEU A 263 -8.78 -5.83 27.03
C LEU A 263 -8.59 -7.07 27.90
N GLN A 264 -8.65 -6.87 29.22
CA GLN A 264 -8.80 -7.99 30.16
C GLN A 264 -10.13 -8.72 29.91
N PRO A 265 -10.18 -10.06 30.06
CA PRO A 265 -11.42 -10.83 30.03
C PRO A 265 -12.47 -10.33 31.02
N GLY A 266 -13.74 -10.42 30.66
CA GLY A 266 -14.87 -10.16 31.56
C GLY A 266 -16.06 -9.45 30.90
N PRO A 267 -17.24 -9.47 31.54
CA PRO A 267 -18.43 -8.79 31.03
C PRO A 267 -18.25 -7.25 31.06
N GLY A 268 -18.77 -6.58 30.03
CA GLY A 268 -18.79 -5.11 29.95
C GLY A 268 -17.43 -4.44 29.74
N GLN A 269 -16.34 -5.20 29.53
CA GLN A 269 -14.98 -4.64 29.41
C GLN A 269 -14.83 -3.72 28.19
N LEU A 270 -15.44 -4.08 27.04
CA LEU A 270 -15.50 -3.19 25.87
C LEU A 270 -16.32 -1.93 26.14
N PHE A 271 -17.46 -2.04 26.84
CA PHE A 271 -18.26 -0.86 27.21
C PHE A 271 -17.45 0.12 28.07
N LYS A 272 -16.73 -0.36 29.10
CA LYS A 272 -15.84 0.47 29.92
C LYS A 272 -14.76 1.14 29.05
N ALA A 273 -14.11 0.38 28.17
CA ALA A 273 -13.06 0.90 27.29
C ALA A 273 -13.57 1.97 26.31
N LEU A 274 -14.77 1.81 25.74
CA LEU A 274 -15.36 2.81 24.85
C LEU A 274 -15.94 4.03 25.61
N SER A 275 -16.39 3.84 26.87
CA SER A 275 -16.94 4.92 27.70
C SER A 275 -15.95 6.07 27.95
N VAL A 276 -14.63 5.80 27.87
CA VAL A 276 -13.61 6.85 28.07
C VAL A 276 -13.67 7.93 26.99
N PHE A 277 -14.13 7.58 25.77
CA PHE A 277 -14.35 8.49 24.65
C PHE A 277 -15.73 9.14 24.72
N ALA A 278 -16.77 8.33 24.96
CA ALA A 278 -18.16 8.81 25.05
C ALA A 278 -18.37 9.84 26.18
N LEU A 279 -17.74 9.65 27.34
CA LEU A 279 -17.79 10.59 28.47
C LEU A 279 -16.99 11.90 28.24
N ARG A 280 -16.46 12.11 27.04
CA ARG A 280 -15.65 13.28 26.63
C ARG A 280 -16.09 13.83 25.27
N ASP A 281 -17.26 13.40 24.78
CA ASP A 281 -17.83 13.77 23.49
C ASP A 281 -16.85 13.56 22.32
N ILE A 282 -16.14 12.42 22.33
CA ILE A 282 -15.21 12.01 21.28
C ILE A 282 -15.87 10.95 20.40
N ASP A 283 -16.15 11.29 19.15
CA ASP A 283 -16.78 10.40 18.18
C ASP A 283 -15.85 9.27 17.73
N LEU A 284 -16.42 8.07 17.59
CA LEU A 284 -15.73 6.89 17.07
C LEU A 284 -16.10 6.68 15.60
N ALA A 285 -15.14 6.89 14.70
CA ALA A 285 -15.31 6.69 13.26
C ALA A 285 -15.19 5.22 12.85
N LYS A 286 -14.50 4.38 13.63
CA LYS A 286 -14.40 2.94 13.42
C LYS A 286 -14.18 2.21 14.75
N VAL A 287 -14.81 1.05 14.91
CA VAL A 287 -14.51 0.08 15.97
C VAL A 287 -14.51 -1.31 15.36
N GLU A 288 -13.42 -2.07 15.48
CA GLU A 288 -13.32 -3.44 14.98
C GLU A 288 -12.59 -4.34 15.98
N SER A 289 -13.22 -5.46 16.35
CA SER A 289 -12.61 -6.50 17.20
C SER A 289 -12.03 -7.63 16.34
N ARG A 290 -10.81 -8.06 16.63
CA ARG A 290 -10.15 -9.17 15.92
C ARG A 290 -9.44 -10.13 16.87
N PRO A 291 -9.64 -11.46 16.75
CA PRO A 291 -8.88 -12.43 17.52
C PRO A 291 -7.37 -12.28 17.30
N MET A 292 -6.60 -12.34 18.37
CA MET A 292 -5.14 -12.40 18.29
C MET A 292 -4.72 -13.74 17.68
N ARG A 293 -3.92 -13.68 16.61
CA ARG A 293 -3.31 -14.86 15.98
C ARG A 293 -2.26 -15.51 16.89
N THR A 294 -1.63 -14.73 17.75
CA THR A 294 -0.73 -15.20 18.82
C THR A 294 -1.51 -15.40 20.12
N ASN A 295 -1.20 -16.48 20.83
CA ASN A 295 -1.83 -16.87 22.09
C ASN A 295 -3.39 -16.86 22.05
N PRO A 296 -4.02 -17.65 21.15
CA PRO A 296 -5.48 -17.64 20.99
C PRO A 296 -6.18 -18.12 22.28
N ILE A 297 -5.78 -19.25 22.84
CA ILE A 297 -6.46 -19.87 23.99
C ILE A 297 -6.04 -19.19 25.30
N VAL A 298 -7.02 -18.64 25.99
CA VAL A 298 -6.94 -18.06 27.34
C VAL A 298 -7.63 -18.98 28.34
N GLN A 299 -7.06 -19.13 29.53
CA GLN A 299 -7.75 -19.78 30.65
C GLN A 299 -8.31 -18.70 31.57
N ILE A 300 -9.63 -18.59 31.66
CA ILE A 300 -10.29 -17.73 32.66
C ILE A 300 -10.50 -18.59 33.93
N PRO A 301 -9.91 -18.25 35.08
CA PRO A 301 -10.29 -18.87 36.35
C PRO A 301 -11.73 -18.51 36.71
N SER A 302 -12.48 -19.46 37.25
CA SER A 302 -13.81 -19.20 37.83
C SER A 302 -13.70 -18.22 39.01
N GLN A 303 -14.81 -17.57 39.38
CA GLN A 303 -14.81 -16.53 40.44
C GLN A 303 -14.36 -17.04 41.82
N ASP A 304 -14.44 -18.34 42.04
CA ASP A 304 -14.00 -19.06 43.25
C ASP A 304 -12.61 -19.72 43.10
N GLY A 305 -11.97 -19.60 41.92
CA GLY A 305 -10.67 -20.21 41.61
C GLY A 305 -10.67 -21.75 41.50
N SER A 306 -11.84 -22.41 41.56
CA SER A 306 -11.94 -23.87 41.58
C SER A 306 -11.85 -24.55 40.21
N SER A 307 -12.05 -23.79 39.13
CA SER A 307 -12.13 -24.29 37.76
C SER A 307 -11.55 -23.28 36.76
N PHE A 308 -11.22 -23.74 35.56
CA PHE A 308 -10.76 -22.90 34.45
C PHE A 308 -11.67 -23.05 33.24
N THR A 309 -12.39 -21.98 32.89
CA THR A 309 -13.12 -21.90 31.63
C THR A 309 -12.14 -21.51 30.52
N ARG A 310 -11.96 -22.37 29.51
CA ARG A 310 -11.19 -22.01 28.31
C ARG A 310 -11.95 -20.95 27.51
N GLN A 311 -11.44 -19.73 27.47
CA GLN A 311 -11.85 -18.72 26.49
C GLN A 311 -10.93 -18.85 25.28
N ASN A 312 -11.46 -19.30 24.16
CA ASN A 312 -10.63 -19.75 23.04
C ASN A 312 -9.91 -18.63 22.25
N PHE A 313 -10.16 -17.35 22.56
CA PHE A 313 -9.65 -16.20 21.81
C PHE A 313 -9.36 -14.96 22.71
N ASN A 314 -8.11 -14.48 22.68
CA ASN A 314 -7.76 -13.09 22.99
C ASN A 314 -8.20 -12.15 21.86
N TYR A 315 -8.52 -10.88 22.14
CA TYR A 315 -8.93 -9.91 21.13
C TYR A 315 -8.10 -8.61 21.18
N MET A 316 -7.77 -8.11 19.99
CA MET A 316 -7.37 -6.72 19.76
C MET A 316 -8.57 -5.94 19.23
N PHE A 317 -8.66 -4.68 19.63
CA PHE A 317 -9.65 -3.72 19.17
C PHE A 317 -8.93 -2.59 18.44
N TYR A 318 -9.28 -2.39 17.18
CA TYR A 318 -8.84 -1.26 16.38
C TYR A 318 -9.93 -0.19 16.43
N VAL A 319 -9.55 1.03 16.80
CA VAL A 319 -10.48 2.14 16.92
C VAL A 319 -9.90 3.36 16.21
N ASP A 320 -10.71 3.97 15.36
CA ASP A 320 -10.46 5.31 14.85
C ASP A 320 -11.42 6.26 15.57
N PHE A 321 -10.90 7.33 16.16
CA PHE A 321 -11.71 8.39 16.76
C PHE A 321 -11.41 9.75 16.16
N VAL A 322 -12.43 10.62 16.12
CA VAL A 322 -12.32 11.99 15.61
C VAL A 322 -11.69 12.86 16.70
N GLY A 323 -10.49 13.37 16.43
CA GLY A 323 -9.70 14.18 17.34
C GLY A 323 -8.20 13.97 17.18
N SER A 324 -7.44 14.98 17.58
CA SER A 324 -5.97 15.04 17.56
C SER A 324 -5.37 14.64 18.92
N LEU A 325 -4.15 14.10 18.91
CA LEU A 325 -3.34 13.93 20.13
C LEU A 325 -2.95 15.24 20.82
N GLN A 326 -3.09 16.40 20.16
CA GLN A 326 -2.91 17.70 20.80
C GLN A 326 -4.08 18.06 21.73
N GLU A 327 -5.27 17.50 21.51
CA GLU A 327 -6.45 17.83 22.30
C GLU A 327 -6.40 17.18 23.69
N VAL A 328 -6.52 18.01 24.73
CA VAL A 328 -6.52 17.57 26.15
C VAL A 328 -7.60 16.51 26.42
N ARG A 329 -8.77 16.58 25.78
CA ARG A 329 -9.82 15.56 25.92
C ARG A 329 -9.37 14.19 25.39
N CYS A 330 -8.70 14.16 24.24
CA CYS A 330 -8.17 12.94 23.62
C CYS A 330 -7.03 12.34 24.44
N GLN A 331 -6.11 13.18 24.92
CA GLN A 331 -5.04 12.76 25.85
C GLN A 331 -5.60 12.15 27.14
N ASN A 332 -6.65 12.77 27.71
CA ASN A 332 -7.32 12.28 28.91
C ASN A 332 -8.09 10.96 28.67
N ALA A 333 -8.69 10.78 27.50
CA ALA A 333 -9.33 9.53 27.10
C ALA A 333 -8.31 8.39 26.99
N LEU A 334 -7.19 8.64 26.30
CA LEU A 334 -6.11 7.66 26.11
C LEU A 334 -5.43 7.28 27.43
N ARG A 335 -5.19 8.23 28.34
CA ARG A 335 -4.61 7.96 29.67
C ARG A 335 -5.52 7.03 30.48
N HIS A 336 -6.81 7.33 30.52
CA HIS A 336 -7.80 6.50 31.23
C HIS A 336 -7.97 5.11 30.58
N LEU A 337 -7.87 5.01 29.25
CA LEU A 337 -7.82 3.71 28.57
C LEU A 337 -6.56 2.92 28.97
N GLN A 338 -5.41 3.56 29.03
CA GLN A 338 -4.13 2.94 29.40
C GLN A 338 -4.10 2.39 30.83
N GLU A 339 -4.89 2.94 31.75
CA GLU A 339 -5.06 2.42 33.11
C GLU A 339 -5.76 1.04 33.16
N THR A 340 -6.51 0.67 32.11
CA THR A 340 -7.34 -0.55 32.09
C THR A 340 -7.00 -1.53 30.95
N ALA A 341 -6.42 -1.05 29.86
CA ALA A 341 -6.01 -1.84 28.71
C ALA A 341 -4.60 -2.44 28.92
N PRO A 342 -4.43 -3.79 28.90
CA PRO A 342 -3.11 -4.42 29.07
C PRO A 342 -2.11 -4.08 27.95
N PHE A 343 -2.61 -3.64 26.81
CA PHE A 343 -1.86 -3.11 25.70
C PHE A 343 -2.66 -1.98 25.06
N LEU A 344 -2.01 -0.85 24.80
CA LEU A 344 -2.51 0.26 24.01
C LEU A 344 -1.35 0.78 23.15
N ARG A 345 -1.58 0.95 21.85
CA ARG A 345 -0.67 1.63 20.93
C ARG A 345 -1.46 2.61 20.07
N VAL A 346 -0.98 3.83 20.01
CA VAL A 346 -1.41 4.79 18.98
C VAL A 346 -0.71 4.44 17.67
N LEU A 347 -1.49 4.25 16.61
CA LEU A 347 -1.01 3.96 15.26
C LEU A 347 -0.72 5.24 14.49
N GLY A 348 -1.45 6.32 14.75
CA GLY A 348 -1.23 7.64 14.17
C GLY A 348 -2.29 8.65 14.58
N SER A 349 -1.99 9.93 14.39
CA SER A 349 -2.91 11.06 14.56
C SER A 349 -2.69 11.98 13.37
N TYR A 350 -3.67 12.06 12.49
CA TYR A 350 -3.48 12.57 11.15
C TYR A 350 -4.76 13.28 10.62
N PRO A 351 -4.64 14.19 9.64
CA PRO A 351 -5.79 14.86 9.04
C PRO A 351 -6.73 13.85 8.37
N MET A 352 -8.03 14.02 8.54
CA MET A 352 -9.04 13.23 7.84
C MET A 352 -9.03 13.57 6.34
N ASP A 353 -9.25 12.56 5.49
CA ASP A 353 -9.57 12.83 4.08
C ASP A 353 -11.06 13.17 3.97
N THR A 354 -11.35 14.44 3.72
CA THR A 354 -12.70 14.96 3.44
C THR A 354 -13.04 14.94 1.95
N GLU A 355 -12.11 14.55 1.08
CA GLU A 355 -12.27 14.61 -0.38
C GLU A 355 -12.28 13.19 -0.98
N LEU A 356 -13.43 12.74 -1.46
CA LEU A 356 -13.49 11.47 -2.19
C LEU A 356 -12.68 11.58 -3.50
N GLY A 357 -11.62 10.78 -3.62
CA GLY A 357 -10.80 10.76 -4.83
C GLY A 357 -11.54 10.11 -5.98
N THR A 358 -11.94 10.90 -6.97
CA THR A 358 -12.56 10.42 -8.21
C THR A 358 -11.50 10.10 -9.27
N MET A 359 -11.83 9.20 -10.20
CA MET A 359 -11.02 8.92 -11.40
C MET A 359 -11.47 9.75 -12.62
N SER A 360 -12.40 10.69 -12.42
CA SER A 360 -12.97 11.59 -13.42
C SER A 360 -13.55 12.82 -12.73
N SER A 361 -13.52 13.97 -13.40
CA SER A 361 -14.05 15.26 -12.90
C SER A 361 -15.57 15.39 -13.01
N ASP A 362 -16.24 14.49 -13.73
CA ASP A 362 -17.56 14.73 -14.31
C ASP A 362 -18.56 13.57 -14.08
N ASP A 363 -18.94 13.31 -12.81
CA ASP A 363 -20.14 12.50 -12.49
C ASP A 363 -21.07 13.24 -11.50
N PRO A 364 -22.17 13.84 -11.99
CA PRO A 364 -23.14 14.55 -11.15
C PRO A 364 -23.84 13.67 -10.09
N ALA A 365 -23.90 12.35 -10.27
CA ALA A 365 -24.56 11.45 -9.33
C ALA A 365 -23.76 11.32 -8.01
N MET A 366 -22.42 11.37 -8.10
CA MET A 366 -21.53 11.35 -6.92
C MET A 366 -21.66 12.61 -6.06
N MET A 367 -21.87 13.79 -6.68
CA MET A 367 -22.07 15.04 -5.93
C MET A 367 -23.32 15.02 -5.05
N GLN A 368 -24.39 14.31 -5.44
CA GLN A 368 -25.55 14.12 -4.56
C GLN A 368 -25.22 13.21 -3.35
N ASN A 369 -24.39 12.19 -3.53
CA ASN A 369 -23.97 11.33 -2.42
C ASN A 369 -23.01 12.02 -1.43
N MET A 370 -22.22 13.02 -1.86
CA MET A 370 -21.40 13.84 -0.94
C MET A 370 -22.24 14.51 0.16
N SER A 371 -23.49 14.88 -0.13
CA SER A 371 -24.40 15.50 0.85
C SER A 371 -24.88 14.56 1.98
N ARG A 372 -24.53 13.27 1.95
CA ARG A 372 -24.85 12.29 2.99
C ARG A 372 -23.68 11.96 3.93
N TYR A 373 -22.50 12.50 3.66
CA TYR A 373 -21.25 12.21 4.39
C TYR A 373 -20.60 13.45 5.04
N ASN A 374 -21.28 14.61 4.96
CA ASN A 374 -20.94 15.85 5.68
C ASN A 374 -22.01 16.16 6.74
#